data_AF-A0A5A7TBK6-F1
#
_entry.id   AF-A0A5A7TBK6-F1
#
_cell.length_a   1.000
_cell.length_b   1.000
_cell.length_c   1.000
_cell.angle_alpha   90.00
_cell.angle_beta   90.00
_cell.angle_gamma   90.00
#
_symmetry.space_group_name_H-M   'P 1'
#
loop_
_entity.id
_entity.type
_entity.pdbx_description
1 polymer ?
#
loop_
_entity_poly.entity_id
_entity_poly.type
_entity_poly.pdbx_seq_one_letter_code
_entity_poly.pdbx_strand_id
1 'polypeptide(L)' 'MRILTKVENLEQKYAIALMVYADELETTAVELTYNHGVTQHSKGNGYSQVKG' A
#
# COMPACT_ATOMS: atom_id res chain seq x y z
N MET A 1 1.57 -11.83 -7.00
CA MET A 1 1.05 -10.73 -6.16
C MET A 1 -0.46 -10.70 -6.28
N ARG A 2 -1.18 -10.63 -5.17
CA ARG A 2 -2.65 -10.50 -5.10
C ARG A 2 -3.03 -9.46 -4.05
N ILE A 3 -4.20 -8.85 -4.18
CA ILE A 3 -4.78 -8.02 -3.11
C ILE A 3 -5.34 -8.97 -2.05
N LEU A 4 -4.88 -8.83 -0.83
CA LEU A 4 -5.40 -9.55 0.33
C LEU A 4 -6.59 -8.81 0.93
N THR A 5 -6.39 -7.51 1.19
CA THR A 5 -7.36 -6.67 1.89
C THR A 5 -7.44 -5.31 1.20
N LYS A 6 -8.66 -4.78 1.11
CA LYS A 6 -8.93 -3.40 0.70
C LYS A 6 -9.83 -2.76 1.75
N VAL A 7 -9.43 -1.59 2.25
CA VAL A 7 -10.21 -0.80 3.21
C VAL A 7 -10.36 0.61 2.66
N GLU A 8 -11.54 1.19 2.83
CA GLU A 8 -11.81 2.58 2.47
C GLU A 8 -12.42 3.30 3.66
N ASN A 9 -11.85 4.45 4.01
CA ASN A 9 -12.35 5.33 5.05
C ASN A 9 -12.69 6.69 4.43
N LEU A 10 -13.97 6.89 4.14
CA LEU A 10 -14.47 8.12 3.51
C LEU A 10 -14.35 9.34 4.43
N GLU A 11 -14.54 9.15 5.74
CA GLU A 11 -14.46 10.23 6.74
C GLU A 11 -13.04 10.78 6.84
N GLN A 12 -12.05 9.89 6.92
CA GLN A 12 -10.63 10.24 6.99
C GLN A 12 -9.97 10.39 5.62
N LYS A 13 -10.71 10.18 4.53
CA LYS A 13 -10.31 10.42 3.14
C LYS A 13 -9.09 9.61 2.67
N TYR A 14 -9.07 8.32 2.98
CA TYR A 14 -8.08 7.41 2.41
C TYR A 14 -8.62 6.01 2.09
N ALA A 15 -7.89 5.30 1.24
CA ALA A 15 -8.05 3.88 1.02
C ALA A 15 -6.70 3.16 1.17
N ILE A 16 -6.74 1.93 1.68
CA ILE A 16 -5.58 1.04 1.83
C ILE A 16 -5.80 -0.21 0.98
N ALA A 17 -4.72 -0.68 0.34
CA ALA A 17 -4.65 -2.00 -0.27
C ALA A 17 -3.41 -2.76 0.22
N LEU A 18 -3.62 -3.93 0.84
CA LEU A 18 -2.55 -4.85 1.21
C LEU A 18 -2.30 -5.84 0.09
N MET A 19 -1.08 -5.86 -0.45
CA MET A 19 -0.67 -6.76 -1.53
C MET A 19 0.34 -7.80 -1.03
N VAL A 20 0.10 -9.06 -1.39
CA VAL A 20 0.90 -10.20 -0.91
C VAL A 20 1.25 -11.18 -2.02
N TYR A 21 2.26 -12.03 -1.81
CA TYR A 21 2.63 -13.11 -2.73
C TYR A 21 2.19 -14.51 -2.27
N ALA A 22 2.00 -14.71 -0.96
CA ALA A 22 1.50 -15.94 -0.36
C ALA A 22 0.42 -15.61 0.68
N ASP A 23 0.07 -16.57 1.53
CA ASP A 23 -0.90 -16.36 2.61
C ASP A 23 -0.33 -15.46 3.71
N GLU A 24 -1.23 -14.79 4.45
CA GLU A 24 -0.94 -13.61 5.27
C GLU A 24 0.15 -13.81 6.32
N LEU A 25 0.25 -15.02 6.90
CA LEU A 25 1.22 -15.32 7.96
C LEU A 25 2.61 -15.74 7.43
N GLU A 26 2.77 -15.93 6.12
CA GLU A 26 4.00 -16.46 5.52
C GLU A 26 4.62 -15.52 4.49
N THR A 27 4.22 -14.24 4.45
CA THR A 27 4.59 -13.32 3.38
C THR A 27 4.86 -11.91 3.87
N THR A 28 5.75 -11.20 3.17
CA THR A 28 5.88 -9.76 3.34
C THR A 28 4.79 -9.06 2.51
N ALA A 29 3.97 -8.24 3.17
CA ALA A 29 2.97 -7.44 2.51
C ALA A 29 3.53 -6.08 2.05
N VAL A 30 3.03 -5.58 0.92
CA VAL A 30 3.17 -4.18 0.50
C VAL A 30 1.84 -3.48 0.77
N GLU A 31 1.86 -2.53 1.69
CA GLU A 31 0.71 -1.64 1.95
C GLU A 31 0.78 -0.42 1.04
N LEU A 32 -0.29 -0.20 0.27
CA LEU A 32 -0.48 1.00 -0.56
C LEU A 32 -1.58 1.87 0.04
N THR A 33 -1.27 3.12 0.33
CA THR A 33 -2.22 4.11 0.84
C THR A 33 -2.52 5.16 -0.21
N TYR A 34 -3.78 5.28 -0.59
CA TYR A 34 -4.29 6.35 -1.44
C TYR A 34 -4.98 7.41 -0.59
N ASN A 35 -4.49 8.64 -0.65
CA ASN A 35 -5.15 9.80 -0.03
C ASN A 35 -6.09 10.45 -1.07
N HIS A 36 -7.36 10.65 -0.71
CA HIS A 36 -8.37 11.07 -1.70
C HIS A 36 -8.03 12.43 -2.32
N GLY A 37 -8.05 12.48 -3.65
CA GLY A 37 -7.72 13.68 -4.43
C GLY A 37 -6.22 13.98 -4.54
N VAL A 38 -5.35 13.23 -3.86
CA VAL A 38 -3.89 13.40 -3.97
C VAL A 38 -3.34 12.40 -5.00
N THR A 39 -2.79 12.91 -6.09
CA THR A 39 -2.31 12.09 -7.21
C THR A 39 -0.80 12.10 -7.38
N GLN A 40 -0.07 12.90 -6.58
CA GLN A 40 1.37 13.04 -6.67
C GLN A 40 2.00 13.13 -5.28
N HIS A 41 3.12 12.41 -5.11
CA HIS A 41 3.98 12.47 -3.93
C HIS A 41 5.43 12.57 -4.40
N SER A 42 6.26 13.31 -3.66
CA SER A 42 7.71 13.29 -3.90
C SER A 42 8.30 11.98 -3.37
N LYS A 43 9.25 11.40 -4.10
CA LYS A 43 9.97 10.19 -3.65
C LYS A 43 10.97 10.49 -2.53
N GLY A 44 11.40 11.75 -2.40
CA GLY A 44 12.53 12.12 -1.55
C GLY A 44 13.81 11.39 -1.97
N ASN A 45 14.72 11.20 -1.03
CA ASN A 45 16.01 10.54 -1.22
C ASN A 45 16.33 9.48 -0.14
N GLY A 46 15.39 9.22 0.78
CA GLY A 46 15.58 8.25 1.88
C GLY A 46 15.27 6.81 1.49
N TYR A 47 14.27 6.60 0.62
CA TYR A 47 13.91 5.27 0.12
C TYR A 47 14.53 5.03 -1.26
N SER A 48 15.14 3.86 -1.45
CA SER A 48 15.73 3.45 -2.73
C SER A 48 14.82 2.47 -3.47
N GLN A 49 14.76 1.21 -3.03
CA GLN A 49 13.91 0.17 -3.61
C GLN A 49 13.72 -1.01 -2.65
N VAL A 50 12.61 -1.73 -2.80
CA VAL A 50 12.45 -3.09 -2.29
C VAL A 50 13.09 -4.07 -3.27
N LYS A 51 13.86 -5.03 -2.76
CA LYS A 51 14.42 -6.14 -3.55
C LYS A 51 13.81 -7.44 -3.06
N GLY A 52 13.47 -8.31 -4.01
CA GLY A 52 13.03 -9.68 -3.77
C GLY A 52 14.17 -10.65 -3.99
#